data_AF-A0A533QAU8-F1
#
_entry.id   AF-A0A533QAU8-F1
#
_cell.length_a   1.000
_cell.length_b   1.000
_cell.length_c   1.000
_cell.angle_alpha   90.00
_cell.angle_beta   90.00
_cell.angle_gamma   90.00
#
_symmetry.space_group_name_H-M   'P 1'
#
loop_
_entity.id
_entity.type
_entity.pdbx_description
1 polymer ?
#
loop_
_entity_poly.entity_id
_entity_poly.type
_entity_poly.pdbx_seq_one_letter_code
_entity_poly.pdbx_strand_id
1 'polypeptide(L)'
;MNDLDILKSISENLSERKSSAALNNYIVLCNNIKYVNDLFQYSIKSLSSIQNQLNTSLQTESFIKNDLKDSTNPLFYLRKIIPRILLNDINVSEKFAVYTLPDNREGITVENVGKLSRRFLDYNNLVTTARQFIDSMVSDAYQLTILDAKEINYHVLASLNSFNKYVTKSIRQALFNEDIEKSLKKFEKLNYNQWANSSITKCSNRTFGEKVDFLFTALNLISENTLKDDLKSLFKFSSEFTHIGYISTFFSSSADSEVIFGDEISPYLPSTENFSELKYEILETAVNFYGKVYLPTLVNLCKKLFENDISNIFETSLNDLIKNLMEGIKTRNNHYYFFIREGMIGSSEVIDLTCMCKTTNHWSPPHDLSNIYCKNCGSKFNLLEIEGDPGYIITSNGPVKVIGSSVPDFDDLPLEKKIELLKTVEELLKKNNT
;
A
#
# COMPACT_ATOMS: atom_id res chain seq x y z
N MET A 1 9.92 -26.93 -26.50
CA MET A 1 8.56 -26.36 -26.65
C MET A 1 8.65 -25.29 -27.72
N ASN A 2 8.03 -25.52 -28.87
CA ASN A 2 7.95 -24.54 -29.96
C ASN A 2 6.71 -23.65 -29.79
N ASP A 3 6.51 -22.71 -30.71
CA ASP A 3 5.37 -21.79 -30.74
C ASP A 3 4.02 -22.51 -30.82
N LEU A 4 3.93 -23.58 -31.62
CA LEU A 4 2.73 -24.41 -31.73
C LEU A 4 2.43 -25.20 -30.44
N ASP A 5 3.45 -25.72 -29.76
CA ASP A 5 3.31 -26.41 -28.47
C ASP A 5 2.77 -25.45 -27.39
N ILE A 6 3.23 -24.19 -27.40
CA ILE A 6 2.73 -23.13 -26.51
C ILE A 6 1.25 -22.85 -26.79
N LEU A 7 0.89 -22.62 -28.06
CA LEU A 7 -0.50 -22.36 -28.45
C LEU A 7 -1.42 -23.53 -28.13
N LYS A 8 -0.96 -24.76 -28.39
CA LYS A 8 -1.70 -25.97 -28.04
C LYS A 8 -1.96 -26.03 -26.53
N SER A 9 -0.93 -25.85 -25.71
CA SER A 9 -1.04 -25.83 -24.24
C SER A 9 -2.05 -24.78 -23.74
N ILE A 10 -1.99 -23.56 -24.29
CA ILE A 10 -2.95 -22.49 -24.00
C ILE A 10 -4.37 -22.92 -24.39
N SER A 11 -4.57 -23.38 -25.63
CA SER A 11 -5.89 -23.73 -26.15
C SER A 11 -6.55 -24.89 -25.40
N GLU A 12 -5.78 -25.89 -24.98
CA GLU A 12 -6.28 -27.08 -24.28
C GLU A 12 -6.55 -26.82 -22.79
N ASN A 13 -5.95 -25.79 -22.19
CA ASN A 13 -6.10 -25.51 -20.75
C ASN A 13 -6.89 -24.23 -20.43
N LEU A 14 -7.06 -23.32 -21.40
CA LEU A 14 -7.76 -22.04 -21.25
C LEU A 14 -8.97 -21.95 -22.19
N SER A 15 -9.62 -23.08 -22.43
CA SER A 15 -10.89 -23.22 -23.15
C SER A 15 -12.07 -23.62 -22.24
N GLU A 16 -11.81 -24.30 -21.12
CA GLU A 16 -12.79 -24.61 -20.07
C GLU A 16 -12.23 -24.26 -18.68
N ARG A 17 -13.01 -23.54 -17.87
CA ARG A 17 -12.58 -23.14 -16.53
C ARG A 17 -12.55 -24.38 -15.63
N LYS A 18 -11.35 -24.88 -15.31
CA LYS A 18 -11.17 -25.94 -14.31
C LYS A 18 -11.62 -25.45 -12.93
N SER A 19 -12.04 -26.39 -12.08
CA SER A 19 -12.52 -26.13 -10.72
C SER A 19 -11.55 -25.20 -9.97
N SER A 20 -12.11 -24.13 -9.38
CA SER A 20 -11.33 -23.17 -8.59
C SER A 20 -11.04 -23.79 -7.21
N ALA A 21 -9.80 -23.66 -6.74
CA ALA A 21 -9.44 -24.04 -5.38
C ALA A 21 -9.55 -22.81 -4.47
N ALA A 22 -10.13 -22.97 -3.29
CA ALA A 22 -9.99 -22.01 -2.20
C ALA A 22 -8.67 -22.30 -1.47
N LEU A 23 -7.89 -21.28 -1.16
CA LEU A 23 -6.60 -21.43 -0.49
C LEU A 23 -6.64 -21.02 0.97
N ASN A 24 -7.61 -20.19 1.42
CA ASN A 24 -7.50 -19.48 2.68
C ASN A 24 -8.75 -19.47 3.57
N ASN A 25 -8.54 -18.97 4.79
CA ASN A 25 -9.62 -18.54 5.66
C ASN A 25 -10.15 -17.19 5.15
N TYR A 26 -11.28 -17.22 4.45
CA TYR A 26 -11.85 -16.02 3.81
C TYR A 26 -12.23 -14.90 4.79
N ILE A 27 -12.57 -15.24 6.04
CA ILE A 27 -12.80 -14.26 7.12
C ILE A 27 -11.53 -13.46 7.39
N VAL A 28 -10.41 -14.15 7.55
CA VAL A 28 -9.09 -13.52 7.78
C VAL A 28 -8.73 -12.61 6.62
N LEU A 29 -8.94 -13.04 5.38
CA LEU A 29 -8.67 -12.23 4.20
C LEU A 29 -9.52 -10.94 4.20
N CYS A 30 -10.82 -11.04 4.45
CA CYS A 30 -11.70 -9.88 4.54
C CYS A 30 -11.27 -8.91 5.66
N ASN A 31 -10.88 -9.44 6.82
CA ASN A 31 -10.38 -8.64 7.95
C ASN A 31 -9.07 -7.92 7.61
N ASN A 32 -8.15 -8.58 6.92
CA ASN A 32 -6.89 -8.00 6.48
C ASN A 32 -7.11 -6.90 5.43
N ILE A 33 -7.96 -7.14 4.42
CA ILE A 33 -8.35 -6.10 3.44
C ILE A 33 -8.96 -4.90 4.15
N LYS A 34 -9.94 -5.14 5.04
CA LYS A 34 -10.60 -4.08 5.82
C LYS A 34 -9.58 -3.24 6.57
N TYR A 35 -8.70 -3.90 7.31
CA TYR A 35 -7.72 -3.20 8.14
C TYR A 35 -6.73 -2.37 7.33
N VAL A 36 -6.15 -2.94 6.26
CA VAL A 36 -5.21 -2.19 5.41
C VAL A 36 -5.93 -1.04 4.71
N ASN A 37 -7.17 -1.23 4.27
CA ASN A 37 -7.98 -0.18 3.65
C ASN A 37 -8.30 0.95 4.65
N ASP A 38 -8.69 0.62 5.88
CA ASP A 38 -8.97 1.60 6.93
C ASP A 38 -7.72 2.42 7.29
N LEU A 39 -6.55 1.78 7.39
CA LEU A 39 -5.26 2.47 7.57
C LEU A 39 -4.95 3.42 6.41
N PHE A 40 -5.20 2.98 5.18
CA PHE A 40 -4.98 3.79 3.99
C PHE A 40 -5.94 4.98 3.94
N GLN A 41 -7.24 4.78 4.22
CA GLN A 41 -8.22 5.87 4.31
C GLN A 41 -7.87 6.89 5.40
N TYR A 42 -7.47 6.43 6.58
CA TYR A 42 -6.98 7.31 7.63
C TYR A 42 -5.78 8.14 7.16
N SER A 43 -4.87 7.50 6.41
CA SER A 43 -3.69 8.16 5.88
C SER A 43 -4.01 9.20 4.81
N ILE A 44 -4.99 8.93 3.95
CA ILE A 44 -5.49 9.90 2.96
C ILE A 44 -6.10 11.12 3.65
N LYS A 45 -6.94 10.91 4.67
CA LYS A 45 -7.54 12.01 5.45
C LYS A 45 -6.48 12.87 6.13
N SER A 46 -5.46 12.23 6.70
CA SER A 46 -4.33 12.92 7.32
C SER A 46 -3.52 13.72 6.29
N LEU A 47 -3.24 13.13 5.12
CA LEU A 47 -2.57 13.83 4.03
C LEU A 47 -3.40 15.01 3.51
N SER A 48 -4.73 14.92 3.46
CA SER A 48 -5.61 16.03 3.09
C SER A 48 -5.50 17.20 4.06
N SER A 49 -5.42 16.95 5.37
CA SER A 49 -5.13 17.99 6.36
C SER A 49 -3.76 18.63 6.13
N ILE A 50 -2.73 17.82 5.89
CA ILE A 50 -1.36 18.30 5.61
C ILE A 50 -1.34 19.13 4.32
N GLN A 51 -2.05 18.70 3.27
CA GLN A 51 -2.14 19.41 1.99
C GLN A 51 -2.79 20.79 2.14
N ASN A 52 -3.85 20.90 2.95
CA ASN A 52 -4.49 22.19 3.23
C ASN A 52 -3.56 23.16 3.96
N GLN A 53 -2.81 22.66 4.95
CA GLN A 53 -1.79 23.43 5.66
C GLN A 53 -0.66 23.85 4.71
N LEU A 54 -0.16 22.93 3.88
CA LEU A 54 0.87 23.19 2.88
C LEU A 54 0.44 24.27 1.88
N ASN A 55 -0.79 24.20 1.38
CA ASN A 55 -1.35 25.21 0.48
C ASN A 55 -1.39 26.60 1.11
N THR A 56 -1.76 26.68 2.39
CA THR A 56 -1.77 27.95 3.14
C THR A 56 -0.35 28.46 3.37
N SER A 57 0.55 27.59 3.81
CA SER A 57 1.96 27.95 4.08
C SER A 57 2.70 28.42 2.83
N LEU A 58 2.40 27.86 1.65
CA LEU A 58 2.97 28.31 0.38
C LEU A 58 2.53 29.73 -0.01
N GLN A 59 1.47 30.27 0.58
CA GLN A 59 1.04 31.66 0.33
C GLN A 59 1.79 32.67 1.21
N THR A 60 2.42 32.22 2.30
CA THR A 60 3.11 33.07 3.26
C THR A 60 4.60 33.21 2.91
N GLU A 61 5.04 34.41 2.52
CA GLU A 61 6.43 34.63 2.08
C GLU A 61 7.48 34.35 3.16
N SER A 62 7.18 34.58 4.44
CA SER A 62 8.12 34.30 5.53
C SER A 62 8.33 32.80 5.78
N PHE A 63 7.48 31.92 5.23
CA PHE A 63 7.54 30.48 5.47
C PHE A 63 8.31 29.72 4.40
N ILE A 64 8.47 30.31 3.21
CA ILE A 64 9.06 29.66 2.04
C ILE A 64 10.51 30.10 1.82
N LYS A 65 11.30 29.25 1.16
CA LYS A 65 12.67 29.59 0.77
C LYS A 65 12.72 30.70 -0.28
N ASN A 66 13.85 31.41 -0.34
CA ASN A 66 14.05 32.57 -1.22
C ASN A 66 13.78 32.29 -2.71
N ASP A 67 14.15 31.10 -3.20
CA ASP A 67 13.92 30.71 -4.59
C ASP A 67 12.43 30.67 -5.00
N LEU A 68 11.52 30.60 -4.03
CA LEU A 68 10.07 30.62 -4.25
C LEU A 68 9.44 32.01 -4.14
N LYS A 69 10.21 33.04 -3.76
CA LYS A 69 9.72 34.42 -3.56
C LYS A 69 9.79 35.24 -4.84
N ASP A 70 10.79 34.98 -5.69
CA ASP A 70 11.03 35.77 -6.90
C ASP A 70 10.40 35.14 -8.14
N SER A 71 9.51 35.89 -8.80
CA SER A 71 8.87 35.52 -10.08
C SER A 71 9.82 35.28 -11.26
N THR A 72 11.09 35.70 -11.15
CA THR A 72 12.13 35.36 -12.14
C THR A 72 12.63 33.93 -12.00
N ASN A 73 12.47 33.32 -10.81
CA ASN A 73 12.82 31.93 -10.55
C ASN A 73 11.63 31.01 -10.91
N PRO A 74 11.82 29.96 -11.72
CA PRO A 74 10.75 29.04 -12.07
C PRO A 74 10.05 28.38 -10.86
N LEU A 75 10.76 28.22 -9.73
CA LEU A 75 10.20 27.65 -8.49
C LEU A 75 9.08 28.50 -7.88
N PHE A 76 9.03 29.81 -8.16
CA PHE A 76 7.93 30.68 -7.75
C PHE A 76 6.57 30.16 -8.21
N TYR A 77 6.47 29.71 -9.46
CA TYR A 77 5.20 29.23 -10.02
C TYR A 77 4.79 27.86 -9.46
N LEU A 78 5.76 27.08 -8.96
CA LEU A 78 5.47 25.77 -8.35
C LEU A 78 4.66 25.89 -7.06
N ARG A 79 4.68 27.05 -6.38
CA ARG A 79 3.79 27.35 -5.23
C ARG A 79 2.31 27.13 -5.55
N LYS A 80 1.90 27.38 -6.79
CA LYS A 80 0.52 27.20 -7.25
C LYS A 80 0.24 25.81 -7.81
N ILE A 81 1.27 25.14 -8.33
CA ILE A 81 1.15 23.84 -9.00
C ILE A 81 1.17 22.70 -7.98
N ILE A 82 2.11 22.73 -7.03
CA ILE A 82 2.32 21.64 -6.06
C ILE A 82 1.03 21.31 -5.26
N PRO A 83 0.31 22.29 -4.67
CA PRO A 83 -0.95 21.99 -3.98
C PRO A 83 -1.99 21.31 -4.87
N ARG A 84 -2.00 21.59 -6.17
CA ARG A 84 -2.93 20.98 -7.13
C ARG A 84 -2.54 19.56 -7.50
N ILE A 85 -1.25 19.27 -7.61
CA ILE A 85 -0.72 17.90 -7.75
C ILE A 85 -1.15 17.06 -6.55
N LEU A 86 -0.86 17.54 -5.33
CA LEU A 86 -1.22 16.81 -4.10
C LEU A 86 -2.73 16.60 -3.95
N LEU A 87 -3.54 17.59 -4.34
CA LEU A 87 -5.00 17.45 -4.32
C LEU A 87 -5.48 16.39 -5.32
N ASN A 88 -4.88 16.34 -6.52
CA ASN A 88 -5.17 15.29 -7.50
C ASN A 88 -4.80 13.92 -6.95
N ASP A 89 -3.62 13.79 -6.35
CA ASP A 89 -3.14 12.56 -5.73
C ASP A 89 -4.08 12.06 -4.62
N ILE A 90 -4.60 12.95 -3.78
CA ILE A 90 -5.61 12.60 -2.77
C ILE A 90 -6.87 12.04 -3.45
N ASN A 91 -7.41 12.70 -4.47
CA ASN A 91 -8.61 12.23 -5.17
C ASN A 91 -8.40 10.85 -5.84
N VAL A 92 -7.21 10.62 -6.42
CA VAL A 92 -6.84 9.32 -7.00
C VAL A 92 -6.74 8.25 -5.91
N SER A 93 -6.20 8.60 -4.74
CA SER A 93 -6.12 7.71 -3.58
C SER A 93 -7.50 7.34 -3.03
N GLU A 94 -8.40 8.32 -2.90
CA GLU A 94 -9.78 8.11 -2.46
C GLU A 94 -10.53 7.15 -3.40
N LYS A 95 -10.37 7.34 -4.72
CA LYS A 95 -10.94 6.42 -5.71
C LYS A 95 -10.39 5.00 -5.52
N PHE A 96 -9.08 4.85 -5.35
CA PHE A 96 -8.46 3.54 -5.11
C PHE A 96 -8.93 2.88 -3.82
N ALA A 97 -9.09 3.64 -2.74
CA ALA A 97 -9.61 3.15 -1.47
C ALA A 97 -11.04 2.59 -1.61
N VAL A 98 -11.90 3.20 -2.42
CA VAL A 98 -13.27 2.71 -2.66
C VAL A 98 -13.28 1.34 -3.35
N TYR A 99 -12.43 1.14 -4.35
CA TYR A 99 -12.38 -0.14 -5.10
C TYR A 99 -11.64 -1.27 -4.36
N THR A 100 -11.03 -0.96 -3.22
CA THR A 100 -10.30 -1.93 -2.39
C THR A 100 -10.98 -2.21 -1.06
N LEU A 101 -12.26 -1.83 -0.92
CA LEU A 101 -13.07 -2.21 0.25
C LEU A 101 -13.21 -3.74 0.38
N PRO A 102 -13.29 -4.26 1.61
CA PRO A 102 -13.59 -5.67 1.86
C PRO A 102 -14.99 -6.01 1.33
N ASP A 103 -15.22 -7.29 1.05
CA ASP A 103 -16.55 -7.72 0.63
C ASP A 103 -17.55 -7.60 1.80
N ASN A 104 -18.73 -7.04 1.54
CA ASN A 104 -19.82 -7.03 2.51
C ASN A 104 -20.64 -8.31 2.37
N ARG A 105 -20.64 -9.11 3.44
CA ARG A 105 -21.29 -10.42 3.50
C ARG A 105 -22.50 -10.46 4.44
N GLU A 106 -22.86 -9.32 5.02
CA GLU A 106 -24.02 -9.20 5.90
C GLU A 106 -25.32 -9.56 5.16
N GLY A 107 -26.10 -10.48 5.73
CA GLY A 107 -27.36 -10.93 5.14
C GLY A 107 -27.22 -11.82 3.89
N ILE A 108 -26.02 -12.30 3.58
CA ILE A 108 -25.81 -13.27 2.50
C ILE A 108 -26.23 -14.67 2.97
N THR A 109 -27.06 -15.33 2.16
CA THR A 109 -27.58 -16.69 2.39
C THR A 109 -27.27 -17.57 1.17
N VAL A 110 -27.49 -18.88 1.28
CA VAL A 110 -27.24 -19.83 0.18
C VAL A 110 -28.06 -19.46 -1.06
N GLU A 111 -29.29 -18.97 -0.87
CA GLU A 111 -30.20 -18.59 -1.95
C GLU A 111 -29.76 -17.32 -2.69
N ASN A 112 -28.99 -16.45 -2.04
CA ASN A 112 -28.64 -15.13 -2.59
C ASN A 112 -27.12 -14.91 -2.76
N VAL A 113 -26.29 -15.92 -2.48
CA VAL A 113 -24.81 -15.86 -2.56
C VAL A 113 -24.29 -15.43 -3.93
N GLY A 114 -25.06 -15.66 -5.00
CA GLY A 114 -24.77 -15.16 -6.35
C GLY A 114 -24.59 -13.65 -6.44
N LYS A 115 -25.10 -12.86 -5.46
CA LYS A 115 -24.86 -11.42 -5.36
C LYS A 115 -23.40 -11.05 -5.08
N LEU A 116 -22.60 -11.99 -4.56
CA LEU A 116 -21.17 -11.81 -4.31
C LEU A 116 -20.31 -12.10 -5.55
N SER A 117 -20.90 -12.61 -6.63
CA SER A 117 -20.15 -12.98 -7.85
C SER A 117 -19.42 -11.78 -8.43
N ARG A 118 -18.12 -11.98 -8.72
CA ARG A 118 -17.24 -10.96 -9.29
C ARG A 118 -17.03 -11.24 -10.77
N ARG A 119 -17.28 -10.22 -11.59
CA ARG A 119 -17.25 -10.32 -13.05
C ARG A 119 -16.13 -9.47 -13.63
N PHE A 120 -15.94 -9.57 -14.93
CA PHE A 120 -14.96 -8.78 -15.67
C PHE A 120 -14.93 -7.29 -15.28
N LEU A 121 -16.08 -6.65 -15.09
CA LEU A 121 -16.14 -5.24 -14.68
C LEU A 121 -15.55 -4.99 -13.29
N ASP A 122 -15.74 -5.88 -12.32
CA ASP A 122 -15.15 -5.76 -10.99
C ASP A 122 -13.62 -5.81 -11.06
N TYR A 123 -13.08 -6.81 -11.77
CA TYR A 123 -11.64 -6.95 -11.99
C TYR A 123 -11.07 -5.75 -12.76
N ASN A 124 -11.72 -5.35 -13.86
CA ASN A 124 -11.28 -4.23 -14.66
C ASN A 124 -11.28 -2.93 -13.84
N ASN A 125 -12.30 -2.67 -13.03
CA ASN A 125 -12.37 -1.48 -12.20
C ASN A 125 -11.29 -1.46 -11.11
N LEU A 126 -11.03 -2.59 -10.45
CA LEU A 126 -9.94 -2.74 -9.48
C LEU A 126 -8.59 -2.45 -10.14
N VAL A 127 -8.30 -3.13 -11.25
CA VAL A 127 -7.00 -3.09 -11.93
C VAL A 127 -6.75 -1.73 -12.59
N THR A 128 -7.75 -1.14 -13.26
CA THR A 128 -7.61 0.20 -13.85
C THR A 128 -7.44 1.29 -12.80
N THR A 129 -8.11 1.16 -11.65
CA THR A 129 -7.94 2.11 -10.55
C THR A 129 -6.59 1.94 -9.87
N ALA A 130 -6.13 0.71 -9.66
CA ALA A 130 -4.78 0.43 -9.16
C ALA A 130 -3.71 1.00 -10.09
N ARG A 131 -3.90 0.84 -11.41
CA ARG A 131 -3.02 1.42 -12.42
C ARG A 131 -2.98 2.94 -12.34
N GLN A 132 -4.14 3.58 -12.30
CA GLN A 132 -4.24 5.03 -12.19
C GLN A 132 -3.51 5.52 -10.93
N PHE A 133 -3.69 4.83 -9.80
CA PHE A 133 -3.06 5.15 -8.53
C PHE A 133 -1.53 5.10 -8.62
N ILE A 134 -0.95 3.96 -8.98
CA ILE A 134 0.52 3.82 -9.00
C ILE A 134 1.17 4.70 -10.06
N ASP A 135 0.56 4.86 -11.25
CA ASP A 135 1.13 5.64 -12.35
C ASP A 135 1.12 7.14 -12.02
N SER A 136 0.01 7.65 -11.47
CA SER A 136 -0.09 9.04 -10.99
C SER A 136 0.95 9.31 -9.90
N MET A 137 0.93 8.50 -8.84
CA MET A 137 1.80 8.70 -7.68
C MET A 137 3.28 8.57 -7.99
N VAL A 138 3.69 7.62 -8.85
CA VAL A 138 5.10 7.50 -9.29
C VAL A 138 5.49 8.70 -10.14
N SER A 139 4.62 9.12 -11.06
CA SER A 139 4.91 10.27 -11.92
C SER A 139 5.00 11.57 -11.13
N ASP A 140 4.15 11.74 -10.14
CA ASP A 140 4.08 12.94 -9.32
C ASP A 140 5.19 12.93 -8.26
N ALA A 141 5.48 11.80 -7.61
CA ALA A 141 6.66 11.66 -6.75
C ALA A 141 7.96 11.98 -7.52
N TYR A 142 8.08 11.50 -8.76
CA TYR A 142 9.23 11.81 -9.62
C TYR A 142 9.36 13.32 -9.86
N GLN A 143 8.28 13.99 -10.25
CA GLN A 143 8.26 15.44 -10.49
C GLN A 143 8.55 16.25 -9.21
N LEU A 144 7.93 15.87 -8.09
CA LEU A 144 8.11 16.51 -6.77
C LEU A 144 9.51 16.27 -6.20
N THR A 145 10.16 15.18 -6.58
CA THR A 145 11.56 14.92 -6.21
C THR A 145 12.51 15.81 -7.01
N ILE A 146 12.28 15.99 -8.31
CA ILE A 146 13.18 16.80 -9.16
C ILE A 146 12.98 18.30 -8.97
N LEU A 147 11.73 18.78 -8.94
CA LEU A 147 11.37 20.21 -8.93
C LEU A 147 12.01 21.02 -10.06
N ASP A 148 12.00 20.48 -11.28
CA ASP A 148 12.46 21.18 -12.47
C ASP A 148 11.28 21.60 -13.35
N ALA A 149 11.31 22.86 -13.80
CA ALA A 149 10.21 23.42 -14.59
C ALA A 149 10.06 22.73 -15.96
N LYS A 150 11.15 22.28 -16.59
CA LYS A 150 11.06 21.60 -17.89
C LYS A 150 10.51 20.17 -17.75
N GLU A 151 10.84 19.48 -16.66
CA GLU A 151 10.27 18.18 -16.30
C GLU A 151 8.76 18.28 -16.06
N ILE A 152 8.32 19.28 -15.30
CA ILE A 152 6.88 19.53 -15.09
C ILE A 152 6.18 19.95 -16.40
N ASN A 153 6.80 20.84 -17.17
CA ASN A 153 6.25 21.27 -18.47
C ASN A 153 6.02 20.09 -19.41
N TYR A 154 6.94 19.11 -19.45
CA TYR A 154 6.77 17.92 -20.28
C TYR A 154 5.47 17.19 -19.96
N HIS A 155 5.24 16.88 -18.68
CA HIS A 155 4.05 16.15 -18.24
C HIS A 155 2.76 16.96 -18.44
N VAL A 156 2.77 18.25 -18.05
CA VAL A 156 1.60 19.12 -18.16
C VAL A 156 1.25 19.40 -19.62
N LEU A 157 2.21 19.76 -20.48
CA LEU A 157 1.94 20.07 -21.88
C LEU A 157 1.56 18.83 -22.69
N ALA A 158 2.17 17.67 -22.42
CA ALA A 158 1.76 16.42 -23.06
C ALA A 158 0.31 16.05 -22.69
N SER A 159 -0.05 16.17 -21.40
CA SER A 159 -1.41 15.93 -20.90
C SER A 159 -2.40 16.92 -21.50
N LEU A 160 -2.08 18.22 -21.46
CA LEU A 160 -2.93 19.28 -22.00
C LEU A 160 -3.14 19.14 -23.52
N ASN A 161 -2.08 18.78 -24.27
CA ASN A 161 -2.16 18.52 -25.70
C ASN A 161 -3.10 17.34 -26.01
N SER A 162 -3.03 16.27 -25.21
CA SER A 162 -3.95 15.14 -25.33
C SER A 162 -5.39 15.57 -24.98
N PHE A 163 -5.57 16.29 -23.88
CA PHE A 163 -6.87 16.76 -23.41
C PHE A 163 -7.55 17.71 -24.42
N ASN A 164 -6.79 18.63 -25.02
CA ASN A 164 -7.31 19.58 -26.02
C ASN A 164 -7.99 18.88 -27.21
N LYS A 165 -7.60 17.63 -27.53
CA LYS A 165 -8.18 16.87 -28.64
C LYS A 165 -9.56 16.28 -28.32
N TYR A 166 -9.87 16.07 -27.05
CA TYR A 166 -11.09 15.39 -26.60
C TYR A 166 -12.01 16.28 -25.74
N VAL A 167 -11.51 17.44 -25.30
CA VAL A 167 -12.26 18.37 -24.43
C VAL A 167 -13.52 18.90 -25.14
N THR A 168 -14.62 19.00 -24.39
CA THR A 168 -15.87 19.59 -24.90
C THR A 168 -15.70 21.09 -25.14
N LYS A 169 -16.52 21.68 -26.03
CA LYS A 169 -16.44 23.11 -26.36
C LYS A 169 -16.56 24.02 -25.13
N SER A 170 -17.42 23.67 -24.17
CA SER A 170 -17.63 24.46 -22.95
C SER A 170 -16.40 24.48 -22.05
N ILE A 171 -15.79 23.32 -21.80
CA ILE A 171 -14.56 23.23 -21.01
C ILE A 171 -13.40 23.90 -21.76
N ARG A 172 -13.34 23.74 -23.08
CA ARG A 172 -12.30 24.34 -23.90
C ARG A 172 -12.28 25.86 -23.75
N GLN A 173 -13.44 26.50 -23.87
CA GLN A 173 -13.58 27.96 -23.73
C GLN A 173 -13.16 28.45 -22.34
N ALA A 174 -13.43 27.67 -21.28
CA ALA A 174 -13.06 28.04 -19.92
C ALA A 174 -11.57 27.83 -19.61
N LEU A 175 -10.94 26.79 -20.17
CA LEU A 175 -9.59 26.35 -19.80
C LEU A 175 -8.49 26.88 -20.75
N PHE A 176 -8.76 26.96 -22.05
CA PHE A 176 -7.76 27.34 -23.06
C PHE A 176 -7.83 28.84 -23.35
N ASN A 177 -7.36 29.63 -22.39
CA ASN A 177 -7.15 31.07 -22.60
C ASN A 177 -5.92 31.34 -23.50
N GLU A 178 -5.69 32.61 -23.83
CA GLU A 178 -4.64 33.01 -24.77
C GLU A 178 -3.22 32.53 -24.36
N ASP A 179 -2.90 32.54 -23.07
CA ASP A 179 -1.58 32.14 -22.57
C ASP A 179 -1.36 30.63 -22.65
N ILE A 180 -2.39 29.86 -22.32
CA ILE A 180 -2.38 28.41 -22.45
C ILE A 180 -2.28 28.00 -23.93
N GLU A 181 -3.05 28.66 -24.81
CA GLU A 181 -2.94 28.42 -26.25
C GLU A 181 -1.57 28.75 -26.81
N LYS A 182 -0.96 29.88 -26.42
CA LYS A 182 0.40 30.24 -26.84
C LYS A 182 1.41 29.18 -26.42
N SER A 183 1.30 28.71 -25.18
CA SER A 183 2.16 27.66 -24.64
C SER A 183 1.99 26.34 -25.40
N LEU A 184 0.74 25.95 -25.68
CA LEU A 184 0.44 24.73 -26.42
C LEU A 184 0.91 24.82 -27.89
N LYS A 185 0.66 25.94 -28.58
CA LYS A 185 1.17 26.17 -29.95
C LYS A 185 2.69 26.11 -30.02
N LYS A 186 3.40 26.54 -28.97
CA LYS A 186 4.86 26.41 -28.88
C LYS A 186 5.28 24.94 -28.73
N PHE A 187 4.55 24.16 -27.95
CA PHE A 187 4.79 22.73 -27.77
C PHE A 187 4.47 21.91 -29.04
N GLU A 188 3.36 22.20 -29.72
CA GLU A 188 2.95 21.51 -30.96
C GLU A 188 3.91 21.72 -32.13
N LYS A 189 4.73 22.77 -32.11
CA LYS A 189 5.80 22.99 -33.09
C LYS A 189 7.00 22.04 -32.91
N LEU A 190 7.08 21.35 -31.77
CA LEU A 190 8.13 20.35 -31.52
C LEU A 190 7.74 19.01 -32.15
N ASN A 191 8.71 18.35 -32.79
CA ASN A 191 8.52 16.98 -33.26
C ASN A 191 8.38 16.04 -32.06
N TYR A 192 7.68 14.92 -32.23
CA TYR A 192 7.42 13.94 -31.14
C TYR A 192 8.70 13.49 -30.42
N ASN A 193 9.79 13.25 -31.15
CA ASN A 193 11.09 12.87 -30.59
C ASN A 193 11.77 13.99 -29.77
N GLN A 194 11.36 15.25 -29.93
CA GLN A 194 11.85 16.41 -29.20
C GLN A 194 11.01 16.72 -27.95
N TRP A 195 9.84 16.11 -27.78
CA TRP A 195 8.97 16.41 -26.64
C TRP A 195 9.67 16.16 -25.31
N ALA A 196 10.45 15.09 -25.21
CA ALA A 196 11.19 14.74 -23.99
C ALA A 196 12.53 15.50 -23.82
N ASN A 197 12.96 16.30 -24.79
CA ASN A 197 14.18 17.11 -24.67
C ASN A 197 14.13 18.32 -25.63
N SER A 198 13.80 19.49 -25.10
CA SER A 198 13.67 20.72 -25.86
C SER A 198 14.08 21.98 -25.05
N SER A 199 13.91 23.15 -25.66
CA SER A 199 14.08 24.42 -24.97
C SER A 199 13.07 24.64 -23.84
N ILE A 200 11.90 23.98 -23.87
CA ILE A 200 10.80 24.18 -22.90
C ILE A 200 10.43 22.94 -22.09
N THR A 201 10.87 21.75 -22.50
CA THR A 201 10.52 20.47 -21.89
C THR A 201 11.75 19.58 -21.71
N LYS A 202 11.72 18.71 -20.71
CA LYS A 202 12.75 17.71 -20.42
C LYS A 202 12.08 16.50 -19.79
N CYS A 203 12.51 15.28 -20.09
CA CYS A 203 12.09 14.08 -19.38
C CYS A 203 13.26 13.10 -19.36
N SER A 204 13.99 13.12 -18.24
CA SER A 204 15.19 12.31 -18.05
C SER A 204 14.85 10.82 -17.89
N ASN A 205 13.74 10.51 -17.23
CA ASN A 205 13.25 9.15 -16.99
C ASN A 205 11.86 9.02 -17.62
N ARG A 206 11.78 8.36 -18.79
CA ARG A 206 10.59 8.39 -19.66
C ARG A 206 9.58 7.32 -19.30
N THR A 207 10.07 6.14 -18.94
CA THR A 207 9.23 4.99 -18.62
C THR A 207 8.89 4.97 -17.13
N PHE A 208 7.81 4.27 -16.78
CA PHE A 208 7.47 4.04 -15.38
C PHE A 208 8.59 3.33 -14.62
N GLY A 209 9.21 2.32 -15.24
CA GLY A 209 10.32 1.57 -14.63
C GLY A 209 11.51 2.46 -14.28
N GLU A 210 11.93 3.35 -15.20
CA GLU A 210 13.01 4.31 -14.97
C GLU A 210 12.69 5.28 -13.83
N LYS A 211 11.45 5.76 -13.75
CA LYS A 211 11.01 6.64 -12.64
C LYS A 211 11.04 5.91 -11.30
N VAL A 212 10.60 4.65 -11.26
CA VAL A 212 10.69 3.81 -10.06
C VAL A 212 12.16 3.64 -9.64
N ASP A 213 13.05 3.29 -10.56
CA ASP A 213 14.48 3.12 -10.25
C ASP A 213 15.12 4.43 -9.73
N PHE A 214 14.76 5.56 -10.33
CA PHE A 214 15.18 6.88 -9.86
C PHE A 214 14.69 7.15 -8.43
N LEU A 215 13.41 6.93 -8.13
CA LEU A 215 12.83 7.20 -6.81
C LEU A 215 13.46 6.34 -5.72
N PHE A 216 13.66 5.04 -5.99
CA PHE A 216 14.30 4.13 -5.02
C PHE A 216 15.75 4.54 -4.75
N THR A 217 16.47 5.03 -5.75
CA THR A 217 17.82 5.58 -5.58
C THR A 217 17.78 6.89 -4.78
N ALA A 218 16.89 7.81 -5.13
CA ALA A 218 16.76 9.12 -4.51
C ALA A 218 16.36 9.05 -3.02
N LEU A 219 15.63 7.99 -2.63
CA LEU A 219 15.20 7.74 -1.25
C LEU A 219 16.11 6.75 -0.50
N ASN A 220 17.22 6.30 -1.11
CA ASN A 220 18.15 5.32 -0.53
C ASN A 220 17.48 3.98 -0.12
N LEU A 221 16.55 3.49 -0.93
CA LEU A 221 15.77 2.26 -0.72
C LEU A 221 16.40 1.05 -1.43
N ILE A 222 17.72 0.95 -1.43
CA ILE A 222 18.47 -0.05 -2.23
C ILE A 222 18.15 -1.49 -1.80
N SER A 223 17.79 -1.69 -0.53
CA SER A 223 17.40 -3.00 0.02
C SER A 223 15.96 -3.42 -0.29
N GLU A 224 15.11 -2.52 -0.78
CA GLU A 224 13.68 -2.76 -1.01
C GLU A 224 13.42 -3.31 -2.44
N ASN A 225 14.25 -4.25 -2.90
CA ASN A 225 14.15 -4.77 -4.27
C ASN A 225 12.82 -5.48 -4.55
N THR A 226 12.26 -6.18 -3.55
CA THR A 226 10.96 -6.85 -3.68
C THR A 226 9.85 -5.86 -4.03
N LEU A 227 9.68 -4.80 -3.22
CA LEU A 227 8.65 -3.77 -3.48
C LEU A 227 8.86 -3.10 -4.84
N LYS A 228 10.11 -2.85 -5.24
CA LYS A 228 10.44 -2.27 -6.55
C LYS A 228 9.96 -3.15 -7.70
N ASP A 229 10.19 -4.46 -7.61
CA ASP A 229 9.80 -5.42 -8.63
C ASP A 229 8.28 -5.67 -8.62
N ASP A 230 7.66 -5.68 -7.44
CA ASP A 230 6.20 -5.78 -7.29
C ASP A 230 5.50 -4.59 -7.94
N LEU A 231 6.01 -3.36 -7.78
CA LEU A 231 5.44 -2.18 -8.43
C LEU A 231 5.51 -2.24 -9.96
N LYS A 232 6.66 -2.65 -10.50
CA LYS A 232 6.83 -2.82 -11.95
C LYS A 232 5.93 -3.94 -12.48
N SER A 233 5.78 -5.02 -11.71
CA SER A 233 4.91 -6.15 -12.02
C SER A 233 3.44 -5.74 -11.99
N LEU A 234 3.00 -4.99 -10.98
CA LEU A 234 1.64 -4.48 -10.87
C LEU A 234 1.31 -3.51 -12.02
N PHE A 235 2.24 -2.62 -12.37
CA PHE A 235 2.09 -1.72 -13.52
C PHE A 235 1.93 -2.49 -14.83
N LYS A 236 2.76 -3.51 -15.05
CA LYS A 236 2.73 -4.37 -16.23
C LYS A 236 1.44 -5.20 -16.27
N PHE A 237 1.13 -5.90 -15.17
CA PHE A 237 -0.09 -6.69 -15.01
C PHE A 237 -1.32 -5.87 -15.36
N SER A 238 -1.42 -4.66 -14.82
CA SER A 238 -2.59 -3.81 -15.06
C SER A 238 -2.70 -3.33 -16.51
N SER A 239 -1.56 -3.12 -17.18
CA SER A 239 -1.51 -2.79 -18.61
C SER A 239 -1.94 -3.98 -19.46
N GLU A 240 -1.38 -5.17 -19.22
CA GLU A 240 -1.70 -6.37 -19.99
C GLU A 240 -3.16 -6.81 -19.78
N PHE A 241 -3.67 -6.69 -18.55
CA PHE A 241 -5.06 -6.99 -18.22
C PHE A 241 -6.05 -6.18 -19.08
N THR A 242 -5.72 -4.91 -19.34
CA THR A 242 -6.58 -3.98 -20.10
C THR A 242 -6.43 -4.08 -21.61
N HIS A 243 -5.28 -4.57 -22.11
CA HIS A 243 -4.97 -4.63 -23.56
C HIS A 243 -5.12 -6.02 -24.20
N ILE A 244 -4.60 -7.08 -23.55
CA ILE A 244 -4.52 -8.45 -24.11
C ILE A 244 -5.03 -9.45 -23.08
N GLY A 245 -6.04 -9.05 -22.30
CA GLY A 245 -6.54 -9.80 -21.16
C GLY A 245 -7.27 -11.11 -21.50
N TYR A 246 -6.78 -11.96 -22.40
CA TYR A 246 -7.41 -13.23 -22.74
C TYR A 246 -7.58 -14.11 -21.49
N ILE A 247 -6.50 -14.28 -20.72
CA ILE A 247 -6.52 -15.05 -19.46
C ILE A 247 -7.47 -14.41 -18.46
N SER A 248 -7.35 -13.09 -18.24
CA SER A 248 -8.19 -12.37 -17.28
C SER A 248 -9.67 -12.35 -17.66
N THR A 249 -9.98 -12.15 -18.93
CA THR A 249 -11.35 -12.17 -19.47
C THR A 249 -11.93 -13.57 -19.37
N PHE A 250 -11.16 -14.60 -19.73
CA PHE A 250 -11.57 -15.99 -19.58
C PHE A 250 -11.96 -16.33 -18.13
N PHE A 251 -11.13 -15.96 -17.15
CA PHE A 251 -11.42 -16.22 -15.74
C PHE A 251 -12.58 -15.40 -15.17
N SER A 252 -12.78 -14.16 -15.65
CA SER A 252 -13.77 -13.23 -15.09
C SER A 252 -15.10 -13.15 -15.86
N SER A 253 -15.23 -13.88 -16.97
CA SER A 253 -16.43 -13.87 -17.84
C SER A 253 -17.21 -15.18 -17.85
N SER A 254 -16.74 -16.23 -17.17
CA SER A 254 -17.44 -17.51 -17.09
C SER A 254 -18.77 -17.37 -16.32
N ALA A 255 -19.86 -17.87 -16.88
CA ALA A 255 -21.19 -17.90 -16.25
C ALA A 255 -21.51 -19.25 -15.58
N ASP A 256 -20.50 -20.09 -15.39
CA ASP A 256 -20.66 -21.46 -14.91
C ASP A 256 -21.10 -21.50 -13.43
N SER A 257 -21.76 -22.59 -13.05
CA SER A 257 -22.19 -22.81 -11.67
C SER A 257 -20.97 -23.04 -10.77
N GLU A 258 -20.89 -22.31 -9.66
CA GLU A 258 -19.81 -22.43 -8.67
C GLU A 258 -20.25 -23.26 -7.46
N VAL A 259 -19.30 -23.94 -6.83
CA VAL A 259 -19.54 -24.57 -5.52
C VAL A 259 -19.69 -23.47 -4.47
N ILE A 260 -20.68 -23.58 -3.59
CA ILE A 260 -20.91 -22.63 -2.50
C ILE A 260 -20.11 -23.09 -1.28
N PHE A 261 -19.21 -22.23 -0.81
CA PHE A 261 -18.43 -22.44 0.41
C PHE A 261 -19.12 -21.71 1.56
N GLY A 262 -18.74 -22.02 2.80
CA GLY A 262 -19.28 -21.36 3.98
C GLY A 262 -18.31 -21.39 5.14
N ASP A 263 -18.33 -20.33 5.93
CA ASP A 263 -17.62 -20.20 7.19
C ASP A 263 -18.59 -19.75 8.30
N GLU A 264 -18.06 -19.36 9.46
CA GLU A 264 -18.86 -18.94 10.62
C GLU A 264 -19.71 -17.67 10.38
N ILE A 265 -19.44 -16.90 9.32
CA ILE A 265 -20.12 -15.63 9.02
C ILE A 265 -21.24 -15.82 7.98
N SER A 266 -20.93 -16.42 6.83
CA SER A 266 -21.88 -16.54 5.71
C SER A 266 -21.38 -17.50 4.63
N PRO A 267 -22.24 -17.97 3.72
CA PRO A 267 -21.78 -18.59 2.49
C PRO A 267 -21.07 -17.60 1.57
N TYR A 268 -20.21 -18.11 0.69
CA TYR A 268 -19.46 -17.35 -0.31
C TYR A 268 -19.09 -18.21 -1.54
N LEU A 269 -18.60 -17.55 -2.60
CA LEU A 269 -18.15 -18.21 -3.83
C LEU A 269 -16.61 -18.20 -3.91
N PRO A 270 -15.96 -19.28 -4.42
CA PRO A 270 -14.53 -19.29 -4.68
C PRO A 270 -14.06 -18.14 -5.59
N SER A 271 -14.85 -17.74 -6.59
CA SER A 271 -14.51 -16.56 -7.41
C SER A 271 -14.45 -15.26 -6.62
N THR A 272 -15.32 -15.10 -5.62
CA THR A 272 -15.32 -13.93 -4.74
C THR A 272 -14.07 -13.92 -3.86
N GLU A 273 -13.68 -15.07 -3.30
CA GLU A 273 -12.44 -15.20 -2.53
C GLU A 273 -11.21 -14.87 -3.39
N ASN A 274 -11.07 -15.47 -4.57
CA ASN A 274 -9.95 -15.23 -5.48
C ASN A 274 -9.84 -13.75 -5.91
N PHE A 275 -10.98 -13.09 -6.14
CA PHE A 275 -10.99 -11.65 -6.40
C PHE A 275 -10.49 -10.85 -5.20
N SER A 276 -10.88 -11.23 -3.99
CA SER A 276 -10.42 -10.59 -2.76
C SER A 276 -8.95 -10.87 -2.47
N GLU A 277 -8.39 -12.03 -2.86
CA GLU A 277 -6.96 -12.28 -2.80
C GLU A 277 -6.19 -11.30 -3.69
N LEU A 278 -6.58 -11.20 -4.96
CA LEU A 278 -6.00 -10.23 -5.89
C LEU A 278 -6.12 -8.79 -5.36
N LYS A 279 -7.29 -8.44 -4.80
CA LYS A 279 -7.53 -7.13 -4.19
C LYS A 279 -6.57 -6.86 -3.03
N TYR A 280 -6.33 -7.86 -2.17
CA TYR A 280 -5.40 -7.74 -1.04
C TYR A 280 -3.96 -7.53 -1.53
N GLU A 281 -3.47 -8.34 -2.46
CA GLU A 281 -2.12 -8.22 -3.05
C GLU A 281 -1.89 -6.83 -3.67
N ILE A 282 -2.86 -6.34 -4.44
CA ILE A 282 -2.82 -5.01 -5.04
C ILE A 282 -2.83 -3.91 -3.96
N LEU A 283 -3.72 -4.01 -2.98
CA LEU A 283 -3.86 -3.04 -1.90
C LEU A 283 -2.57 -2.97 -1.05
N GLU A 284 -2.04 -4.11 -0.62
CA GLU A 284 -0.83 -4.19 0.20
C GLU A 284 0.39 -3.62 -0.55
N THR A 285 0.57 -3.98 -1.83
CA THR A 285 1.64 -3.43 -2.67
C THR A 285 1.54 -1.91 -2.81
N ALA A 286 0.33 -1.42 -3.13
CA ALA A 286 0.07 -0.01 -3.34
C ALA A 286 0.27 0.83 -2.06
N VAL A 287 -0.20 0.32 -0.92
CA VAL A 287 -0.06 1.01 0.38
C VAL A 287 1.39 0.97 0.88
N ASN A 288 2.12 -0.12 0.66
CA ASN A 288 3.56 -0.16 0.95
C ASN A 288 4.33 0.88 0.11
N PHE A 289 4.03 0.99 -1.18
CA PHE A 289 4.59 2.05 -2.03
C PHE A 289 4.22 3.46 -1.54
N TYR A 290 2.96 3.67 -1.19
CA TYR A 290 2.49 4.96 -0.67
C TYR A 290 3.27 5.37 0.58
N GLY A 291 3.43 4.44 1.54
CA GLY A 291 4.13 4.69 2.81
C GLY A 291 5.66 4.77 2.69
N LYS A 292 6.29 3.90 1.88
CA LYS A 292 7.75 3.81 1.77
C LYS A 292 8.36 4.74 0.71
N VAL A 293 7.59 5.19 -0.28
CA VAL A 293 8.10 5.98 -1.41
C VAL A 293 7.41 7.32 -1.52
N TYR A 294 6.08 7.34 -1.70
CA TYR A 294 5.36 8.58 -1.99
C TYR A 294 5.40 9.58 -0.81
N LEU A 295 5.03 9.16 0.40
CA LEU A 295 5.05 10.04 1.58
C LEU A 295 6.47 10.55 1.92
N PRO A 296 7.54 9.72 1.90
CA PRO A 296 8.91 10.21 2.05
C PRO A 296 9.34 11.24 0.99
N THR A 297 8.86 11.10 -0.25
CA THR A 297 9.07 12.15 -1.27
C THR A 297 8.45 13.48 -0.83
N LEU A 298 7.28 13.47 -0.20
CA LEU A 298 6.67 14.69 0.32
C LEU A 298 7.46 15.31 1.48
N VAL A 299 8.10 14.49 2.33
CA VAL A 299 9.02 14.99 3.36
C VAL A 299 10.17 15.77 2.72
N ASN A 300 10.81 15.17 1.71
CA ASN A 300 11.91 15.79 0.98
C ASN A 300 11.46 17.03 0.20
N LEU A 301 10.25 17.03 -0.33
CA LEU A 301 9.63 18.19 -0.97
C LEU A 301 9.50 19.35 0.03
N CYS A 302 8.93 19.12 1.21
CA CYS A 302 8.77 20.16 2.24
C CYS A 302 10.11 20.81 2.61
N LYS A 303 11.18 20.02 2.73
CA LYS A 303 12.56 20.51 2.94
C LYS A 303 13.06 21.42 1.83
N LYS A 304 12.58 21.25 0.60
CA LYS A 304 12.93 22.11 -0.54
C LYS A 304 12.08 23.38 -0.62
N LEU A 305 10.85 23.36 -0.11
CA LEU A 305 9.91 24.47 -0.23
C LEU A 305 10.01 25.47 0.92
N PHE A 306 10.21 24.99 2.15
CA PHE A 306 10.00 25.78 3.35
C PHE A 306 11.29 26.13 4.10
N GLU A 307 11.26 27.24 4.83
CA GLU A 307 12.25 27.57 5.84
C GLU A 307 12.27 26.51 6.95
N ASN A 308 13.39 26.36 7.65
CA ASN A 308 13.65 25.21 8.54
C ASN A 308 12.53 24.97 9.57
N ASP A 309 12.05 26.01 10.24
CA ASP A 309 11.01 25.88 11.27
C ASP A 309 9.71 25.29 10.73
N ILE A 310 9.29 25.76 9.55
CA ILE A 310 8.06 25.28 8.89
C ILE A 310 8.27 23.90 8.27
N SER A 311 9.45 23.66 7.68
CA SER A 311 9.83 22.35 7.16
C SER A 311 9.78 21.28 8.26
N ASN A 312 10.26 21.58 9.46
CA ASN A 312 10.26 20.65 10.59
C ASN A 312 8.84 20.25 11.02
N ILE A 313 7.88 21.19 11.02
CA ILE A 313 6.47 20.91 11.33
C ILE A 313 5.88 19.89 10.34
N PHE A 314 6.12 20.10 9.04
CA PHE A 314 5.64 19.17 8.02
C PHE A 314 6.37 17.84 8.06
N GLU A 315 7.68 17.83 8.31
CA GLU A 315 8.48 16.62 8.45
C GLU A 315 7.96 15.76 9.61
N THR A 316 7.72 16.34 10.79
CA THR A 316 7.13 15.62 11.93
C THR A 316 5.77 15.03 11.55
N SER A 317 4.87 15.84 10.98
CA SER A 317 3.51 15.41 10.63
C SER A 317 3.51 14.25 9.61
N LEU A 318 4.36 14.33 8.59
CA LEU A 318 4.49 13.29 7.57
C LEU A 318 5.19 12.05 8.11
N ASN A 319 6.23 12.19 8.94
CA ASN A 319 6.93 11.05 9.55
C ASN A 319 6.04 10.30 10.54
N ASP A 320 5.22 10.99 11.33
CA ASP A 320 4.23 10.37 12.22
C ASP A 320 3.19 9.61 11.40
N LEU A 321 2.73 10.18 10.28
CA LEU A 321 1.84 9.51 9.36
C LEU A 321 2.46 8.24 8.75
N ILE A 322 3.70 8.34 8.25
CA ILE A 322 4.46 7.19 7.70
C ILE A 322 4.61 6.11 8.77
N LYS A 323 5.03 6.50 9.98
CA LYS A 323 5.22 5.57 11.10
C LYS A 323 3.93 4.82 11.41
N ASN A 324 2.82 5.53 11.62
CA ASN A 324 1.53 4.93 11.94
C ASN A 324 1.06 3.95 10.84
N LEU A 325 1.21 4.34 9.58
CA LEU A 325 0.85 3.49 8.45
C LEU A 325 1.71 2.22 8.41
N MET A 326 3.03 2.37 8.45
CA MET A 326 3.98 1.26 8.31
C MET A 326 3.98 0.32 9.51
N GLU A 327 3.80 0.84 10.73
CA GLU A 327 3.61 0.02 11.93
C GLU A 327 2.31 -0.78 11.85
N GLY A 328 1.23 -0.17 11.36
CA GLY A 328 -0.04 -0.84 11.14
C GLY A 328 0.07 -2.04 10.19
N ILE A 329 0.66 -1.84 9.00
CA ILE A 329 0.86 -2.90 8.00
C ILE A 329 1.65 -4.08 8.59
N LYS A 330 2.70 -3.80 9.37
CA LYS A 330 3.54 -4.82 10.00
C LYS A 330 2.81 -5.70 11.02
N THR A 331 1.57 -5.43 11.40
CA THR A 331 0.84 -6.25 12.38
C THR A 331 0.16 -7.50 11.80
N ARG A 332 0.16 -7.67 10.47
CA ARG A 332 -0.63 -8.70 9.76
C ARG A 332 0.25 -9.80 9.15
N ASN A 333 -0.30 -11.01 9.00
CA ASN A 333 0.33 -12.18 8.35
C ASN A 333 1.76 -12.50 8.82
N ASN A 334 2.04 -12.29 10.10
CA ASN A 334 3.37 -12.54 10.68
C ASN A 334 3.51 -13.98 11.18
N HIS A 335 4.76 -14.34 11.49
CA HIS A 335 5.08 -15.55 12.25
C HIS A 335 5.46 -15.13 13.67
N TYR A 336 4.69 -15.58 14.65
CA TYR A 336 5.00 -15.34 16.06
C TYR A 336 5.55 -16.61 16.71
N TYR A 337 6.37 -16.40 17.71
CA TYR A 337 6.87 -17.46 18.59
C TYR A 337 6.37 -17.17 20.00
N PHE A 338 5.63 -18.11 20.57
CA PHE A 338 5.20 -18.08 21.96
C PHE A 338 6.06 -19.06 22.74
N PHE A 339 6.63 -18.59 23.85
CA PHE A 339 7.31 -19.45 24.79
C PHE A 339 6.29 -20.02 25.75
N ILE A 340 6.24 -21.33 25.86
CA ILE A 340 5.29 -22.03 26.71
C ILE A 340 6.02 -23.04 27.58
N ARG A 341 5.55 -23.22 28.81
CA ARG A 341 6.08 -24.24 29.69
C ARG A 341 5.80 -25.64 29.12
N GLU A 342 6.80 -26.51 29.18
CA GLU A 342 6.63 -27.92 28.80
C GLU A 342 5.48 -28.58 29.57
N GLY A 343 4.70 -29.41 28.88
CA GLY A 343 3.55 -30.12 29.48
C GLY A 343 2.25 -29.30 29.56
N MET A 344 2.26 -28.04 29.09
CA MET A 344 1.03 -27.27 28.92
C MET A 344 0.20 -27.76 27.74
N ILE A 345 0.84 -28.19 26.64
CA ILE A 345 0.15 -28.75 25.48
C ILE A 345 -0.47 -30.10 25.88
N GLY A 346 -1.76 -30.26 25.61
CA GLY A 346 -2.53 -31.43 26.07
C GLY A 346 -2.97 -31.40 27.54
N SER A 347 -2.65 -30.34 28.29
CA SER A 347 -3.18 -30.11 29.63
C SER A 347 -4.67 -29.76 29.63
N SER A 348 -5.27 -29.59 30.81
CA SER A 348 -6.65 -29.11 30.99
C SER A 348 -6.78 -27.58 31.00
N GLU A 349 -5.67 -26.84 30.95
CA GLU A 349 -5.68 -25.38 31.02
C GLU A 349 -5.96 -24.76 29.66
N VAL A 350 -6.50 -23.53 29.63
CA VAL A 350 -6.62 -22.75 28.40
C VAL A 350 -5.35 -21.93 28.22
N ILE A 351 -4.78 -21.98 27.02
CA ILE A 351 -3.56 -21.24 26.67
C ILE A 351 -3.95 -20.01 25.85
N ASP A 352 -3.68 -18.81 26.40
CA ASP A 352 -3.98 -17.55 25.73
C ASP A 352 -2.82 -17.12 24.81
N LEU A 353 -3.09 -17.13 23.50
CA LEU A 353 -2.12 -16.73 22.46
C LEU A 353 -2.51 -15.36 21.91
N THR A 354 -1.91 -14.30 22.45
CA THR A 354 -2.21 -12.91 22.06
C THR A 354 -1.34 -12.44 20.90
N CYS A 355 -1.97 -12.09 19.79
CA CYS A 355 -1.33 -11.57 18.58
C CYS A 355 -0.99 -10.07 18.69
N MET A 356 -0.01 -9.57 17.93
CA MET A 356 0.26 -8.12 17.80
C MET A 356 -0.93 -7.32 17.25
N CYS A 357 -1.86 -7.95 16.50
CA CYS A 357 -3.12 -7.32 16.13
C CYS A 357 -4.11 -7.17 17.31
N LYS A 358 -3.69 -7.56 18.52
CA LYS A 358 -4.40 -7.53 19.81
C LYS A 358 -5.52 -8.56 19.95
N THR A 359 -5.72 -9.42 18.97
CA THR A 359 -6.63 -10.56 19.11
C THR A 359 -5.97 -11.68 19.90
N THR A 360 -6.64 -12.13 20.96
CA THR A 360 -6.25 -13.30 21.75
C THR A 360 -6.99 -14.53 21.26
N ASN A 361 -6.26 -15.60 20.96
CA ASN A 361 -6.83 -16.91 20.69
C ASN A 361 -6.78 -17.74 21.97
N HIS A 362 -7.95 -18.11 22.49
CA HIS A 362 -8.10 -18.93 23.69
C HIS A 362 -7.97 -20.41 23.30
N TRP A 363 -6.74 -20.90 23.24
CA TRP A 363 -6.45 -22.26 22.79
C TRP A 363 -6.80 -23.26 23.88
N SER A 364 -7.96 -23.88 23.73
CA SER A 364 -8.54 -24.77 24.75
C SER A 364 -8.12 -26.23 24.53
N PRO A 365 -8.18 -27.08 25.59
CA PRO A 365 -7.95 -28.52 25.47
C PRO A 365 -8.88 -29.17 24.42
N PRO A 366 -8.43 -30.16 23.62
CA PRO A 366 -7.16 -30.88 23.73
C PRO A 366 -5.98 -30.18 23.02
N HIS A 367 -6.07 -28.88 22.75
CA HIS A 367 -5.01 -28.09 22.10
C HIS A 367 -4.74 -28.57 20.67
N ASP A 368 -5.76 -28.52 19.82
CA ASP A 368 -5.62 -28.86 18.40
C ASP A 368 -4.66 -27.89 17.69
N LEU A 369 -3.58 -28.44 17.12
CA LEU A 369 -2.56 -27.69 16.39
C LEU A 369 -3.12 -26.98 15.15
N SER A 370 -4.27 -27.41 14.62
CA SER A 370 -4.95 -26.75 13.50
C SER A 370 -5.38 -25.31 13.82
N ASN A 371 -5.49 -24.96 15.11
CA ASN A 371 -5.93 -23.64 15.60
C ASN A 371 -4.78 -22.70 15.97
N ILE A 372 -3.53 -23.02 15.62
CA ILE A 372 -2.33 -22.24 16.00
C ILE A 372 -2.09 -21.09 15.00
N TYR A 373 -3.07 -20.18 14.94
CA TYR A 373 -2.98 -18.94 14.18
C TYR A 373 -3.91 -17.88 14.77
N CYS A 374 -3.73 -16.63 14.34
CA CYS A 374 -4.63 -15.55 14.70
C CYS A 374 -5.88 -15.58 13.80
N LYS A 375 -7.05 -15.83 14.39
CA LYS A 375 -8.35 -15.82 13.68
C LYS A 375 -8.72 -14.46 13.06
N ASN A 376 -8.08 -13.37 13.49
CA ASN A 376 -8.33 -12.04 12.95
C ASN A 376 -7.39 -11.66 11.80
N CYS A 377 -6.08 -11.90 11.94
CA CYS A 377 -5.08 -11.44 10.97
C CYS A 377 -4.32 -12.52 10.21
N GLY A 378 -4.58 -13.80 10.48
CA GLY A 378 -3.93 -14.91 9.79
C GLY A 378 -2.50 -15.19 10.22
N SER A 379 -1.93 -14.38 11.12
CA SER A 379 -0.57 -14.61 11.59
C SER A 379 -0.42 -16.01 12.21
N LYS A 380 0.61 -16.73 11.77
CA LYS A 380 0.92 -18.07 12.23
C LYS A 380 1.56 -18.00 13.61
N PHE A 381 1.09 -18.85 14.51
CA PHE A 381 1.73 -19.00 15.81
C PHE A 381 2.70 -20.20 15.75
N ASN A 382 3.83 -20.09 16.43
CA ASN A 382 4.77 -21.18 16.63
C ASN A 382 5.00 -21.26 18.13
N LEU A 383 5.08 -22.47 18.66
CA LEU A 383 5.24 -22.70 20.09
C LEU A 383 6.65 -23.21 20.34
N LEU A 384 7.30 -22.64 21.35
CA LEU A 384 8.60 -23.08 21.84
C LEU A 384 8.41 -23.54 23.27
N GLU A 385 8.46 -24.85 23.49
CA GLU A 385 8.37 -25.44 24.83
C GLU A 385 9.68 -25.23 25.59
N ILE A 386 9.55 -24.81 26.85
CA ILE A 386 10.66 -24.53 27.76
C ILE A 386 10.51 -25.40 29.00
N GLU A 387 11.57 -26.15 29.31
CA GLU A 387 11.62 -27.03 30.47
C GLU A 387 11.60 -26.24 31.79
N GLY A 388 10.93 -26.78 32.81
CA GLY A 388 10.88 -26.19 34.16
C GLY A 388 9.93 -25.00 34.31
N ASP A 389 10.21 -24.09 35.24
CA ASP A 389 9.45 -22.84 35.42
C ASP A 389 10.36 -21.62 35.24
N PRO A 390 10.67 -21.25 33.98
CA PRO A 390 11.66 -20.21 33.67
C PRO A 390 11.19 -18.79 34.03
N GLY A 391 9.89 -18.56 34.21
CA GLY A 391 9.33 -17.25 34.47
C GLY A 391 9.30 -16.35 33.23
N TYR A 392 10.47 -15.85 32.81
CA TYR A 392 10.63 -14.92 31.69
C TYR A 392 11.78 -15.34 30.77
N ILE A 393 11.63 -15.06 29.47
CA ILE A 393 12.67 -15.15 28.46
C ILE A 393 13.00 -13.75 27.96
N ILE A 394 14.30 -13.44 27.86
CA ILE A 394 14.75 -12.16 27.33
C ILE A 394 14.90 -12.26 25.81
N THR A 395 14.16 -11.41 25.09
CA THR A 395 14.25 -11.27 23.64
C THR A 395 14.83 -9.91 23.27
N SER A 396 15.11 -9.68 21.98
CA SER A 396 15.49 -8.35 21.47
C SER A 396 14.40 -7.29 21.69
N ASN A 397 13.14 -7.70 21.89
CA ASN A 397 12.02 -6.82 22.19
C ASN A 397 11.78 -6.66 23.71
N GLY A 398 12.65 -7.23 24.55
CA GLY A 398 12.54 -7.19 26.00
C GLY A 398 12.11 -8.52 26.64
N PRO A 399 11.83 -8.50 27.96
CA PRO A 399 11.39 -9.68 28.70
C PRO A 399 9.99 -10.11 28.27
N VAL A 400 9.83 -11.39 27.96
CA VAL A 400 8.57 -12.03 27.59
C VAL A 400 8.29 -13.11 28.61
N LYS A 401 7.10 -13.08 29.24
CA LYS A 401 6.70 -14.14 30.16
C LYS A 401 6.51 -15.46 29.41
N VAL A 402 6.97 -16.55 30.01
CA VAL A 402 6.69 -17.90 29.51
C VAL A 402 5.27 -18.30 29.94
N ILE A 403 4.44 -18.71 28.97
CA ILE A 403 3.05 -19.06 29.25
C ILE A 403 3.02 -20.31 30.15
N GLY A 404 2.23 -20.25 31.22
CA GLY A 404 2.16 -21.30 32.24
C GLY A 404 3.19 -21.19 33.37
N SER A 405 4.08 -20.18 33.33
CA SER A 405 4.99 -19.90 34.45
C SER A 405 4.30 -19.24 35.64
N SER A 406 4.83 -19.48 36.84
CA SER A 406 4.24 -19.00 38.12
C SER A 406 4.40 -17.50 38.38
N VAL A 407 5.15 -16.78 37.54
CA VAL A 407 5.39 -15.34 37.66
C VAL A 407 4.20 -14.51 37.14
N PRO A 408 3.93 -13.31 37.68
CA PRO A 408 2.92 -12.41 37.14
C PRO A 408 3.27 -11.93 35.72
N ASP A 409 2.33 -11.32 35.01
CA ASP A 409 2.65 -10.68 33.74
C ASP A 409 3.62 -9.51 33.95
N PHE A 410 4.46 -9.21 32.95
CA PHE A 410 5.46 -8.16 33.09
C PHE A 410 4.82 -6.83 33.48
N ASP A 411 3.66 -6.49 32.90
CA ASP A 411 2.95 -5.25 33.17
C ASP A 411 2.34 -5.18 34.58
N ASP A 412 2.16 -6.32 35.25
CA ASP A 412 1.67 -6.41 36.62
C ASP A 412 2.79 -6.39 37.66
N LEU A 413 4.06 -6.42 37.23
CA LEU A 413 5.20 -6.32 38.14
C LEU A 413 5.31 -4.93 38.79
N PRO A 414 5.75 -4.86 40.06
CA PRO A 414 6.20 -3.62 40.67
C PRO A 414 7.30 -2.94 39.83
N LEU A 415 7.30 -1.60 39.80
CA LEU A 415 8.23 -0.80 38.98
C LEU A 415 9.69 -1.18 39.21
N GLU A 416 10.07 -1.46 40.45
CA GLU A 416 11.43 -1.87 40.83
C GLU A 416 11.86 -3.18 40.13
N LYS A 417 10.98 -4.18 40.10
CA LYS A 417 11.23 -5.46 39.41
C LYS A 417 11.24 -5.33 37.89
N LYS A 418 10.40 -4.44 37.34
CA LYS A 418 10.44 -4.11 35.89
C LYS A 418 11.80 -3.52 35.52
N ILE A 419 12.30 -2.58 36.33
CA ILE A 419 13.61 -1.94 36.10
C ILE A 419 14.75 -2.96 36.22
N GLU A 420 14.69 -3.87 37.19
CA GLU A 420 15.69 -4.94 37.35
C GLU A 420 15.78 -5.82 36.10
N LEU A 421 14.65 -6.34 35.61
CA LEU A 421 14.59 -7.14 34.39
C LEU A 421 15.13 -6.38 33.17
N LEU A 422 14.75 -5.11 33.00
CA LEU A 422 15.22 -4.28 31.90
C LEU A 422 16.73 -4.01 31.96
N LYS A 423 17.31 -3.85 33.16
CA LYS A 423 18.76 -3.73 33.34
C LYS A 423 19.48 -5.01 32.93
N THR A 424 18.95 -6.18 33.27
CA THR A 424 19.51 -7.47 32.82
C THR A 424 19.51 -7.56 31.29
N VAL A 425 18.45 -7.09 30.63
CA VAL A 425 18.40 -7.00 29.16
C VAL A 425 19.50 -6.09 28.62
N GLU A 426 19.66 -4.90 29.20
CA GLU A 426 20.67 -3.92 28.77
C GLU A 426 22.09 -4.46 28.93
N GLU A 427 22.39 -5.17 30.02
CA GLU A 427 23.68 -5.82 30.27
C GLU A 427 23.99 -6.94 29.27
N LEU A 428 22.99 -7.76 28.93
CA LEU A 428 23.12 -8.82 27.93
C LEU A 428 23.34 -8.26 26.52
N LEU A 429 22.63 -7.18 26.16
CA LEU A 429 22.80 -6.50 24.88
C LEU A 429 24.20 -5.86 24.76
N LYS A 430 24.74 -5.30 25.84
CA LYS A 430 26.10 -4.76 25.87
C LYS A 430 27.17 -5.85 25.70
N LYS A 431 26.97 -7.04 26.29
CA LYS A 431 27.89 -8.18 26.15
C LYS A 431 27.91 -8.80 24.75
N ASN A 432 26.80 -8.74 24.02
CA ASN A 432 26.71 -9.29 22.66
C ASN A 432 27.17 -8.32 21.56
N ASN A 433 27.44 -7.05 21.90
CA ASN A 433 27.94 -6.01 21.00
C ASN A 433 29.45 -5.74 21.16
N THR A 434 30.14 -6.57 21.94
CA THR A 434 31.62 -6.68 22.03
C THR A 434 32.05 -8.00 21.43
#